data_AF-A0A7K1ZR28-F1
#
_entry.id   AF-A0A7K1ZR28-F1
#
_cell.length_a   1.000
_cell.length_b   1.000
_cell.length_c   1.000
_cell.angle_alpha   90.00
_cell.angle_beta   90.00
_cell.angle_gamma   90.00
#
_symmetry.space_group_name_H-M   'P 1'
#
loop_
_entity.id
_entity.type
_entity.pdbx_description
1 polymer ?
#
loop_
_entity_poly.entity_id
_entity_poly.type
_entity_poly.pdbx_seq_one_letter_code
_entity_poly.pdbx_strand_id
1 'polypeptide(L)'
;MKMQVEALFTTDANGRLRGINDPDGEIGPAPRFFFGHTKEGSICRFRYDLPENVVTPLKEVAAAEPLLMDSQKFPRGHSQFKDILQSHASIERVWVGPAYRFPDRIEPPANVVRLSCENAGLLRGNFAKMVPELDSGRPYLAVIEDSQAVSIYQSVRLSWRAHEAGVDTLEA
;
A
#
# COMPACT_ATOMS: atom_id res chain seq x y z
N MET A 1 10.71 -5.13 1.73
CA MET A 1 10.10 -3.82 2.04
C MET A 1 10.32 -2.73 0.98
N LYS A 2 11.48 -2.65 0.30
CA LYS A 2 11.71 -1.60 -0.74
C LYS A 2 10.60 -1.54 -1.80
N MET A 3 10.19 -2.70 -2.34
CA MET A 3 9.09 -2.81 -3.30
C MET A 3 7.77 -2.22 -2.78
N GLN A 4 7.46 -2.43 -1.49
CA GLN A 4 6.23 -1.87 -0.90
C GLN A 4 6.30 -0.35 -0.81
N VAL A 5 7.43 0.21 -0.34
CA VAL A 5 7.61 1.67 -0.28
C VAL A 5 7.45 2.29 -1.66
N GLU A 6 8.06 1.70 -2.69
CA GLU A 6 7.99 2.17 -4.08
C GLU A 6 6.57 2.07 -4.65
N ALA A 7 5.80 1.03 -4.30
CA ALA A 7 4.40 0.92 -4.70
C ALA A 7 3.52 1.95 -3.99
N LEU A 8 3.73 2.19 -2.69
CA LEU A 8 2.86 3.03 -1.86
C LEU A 8 3.11 4.53 -2.00
N PHE A 9 4.36 4.95 -2.23
CA PHE A 9 4.75 6.35 -2.07
C PHE A 9 5.66 6.84 -3.18
N THR A 10 5.52 8.13 -3.48
CA THR A 10 6.52 8.87 -4.26
C THR A 10 7.62 9.38 -3.35
N THR A 11 8.86 9.39 -3.84
CA THR A 11 10.02 9.87 -3.09
C THR A 11 10.84 10.89 -3.87
N ASP A 12 11.53 11.79 -3.17
CA ASP A 12 12.55 12.63 -3.79
C ASP A 12 13.90 11.94 -3.94
N ALA A 13 14.88 12.66 -4.49
CA ALA A 13 16.25 12.17 -4.73
C ALA A 13 16.98 11.72 -3.45
N ASN A 14 16.55 12.20 -2.27
CA ASN A 14 17.12 11.81 -0.98
C ASN A 14 16.34 10.64 -0.35
N GLY A 15 15.36 10.07 -1.05
CA GLY A 15 14.50 9.01 -0.56
C GLY A 15 13.48 9.47 0.48
N ARG A 16 13.21 10.78 0.60
CA ARG A 16 12.14 11.30 1.47
C ARG A 16 10.79 11.14 0.81
N LEU A 17 9.77 10.77 1.58
CA LEU A 17 8.40 10.59 1.09
C LEU A 17 7.80 11.95 0.70
N ARG A 18 7.22 12.04 -0.49
CA ARG A 18 6.56 13.26 -1.01
C ARG A 18 5.04 13.14 -0.93
N GLY A 19 4.50 12.02 -1.37
CA GLY A 19 3.08 11.75 -1.34
C GLY A 19 2.78 10.27 -1.46
N ILE A 20 1.49 9.95 -1.39
CA ILE A 20 0.98 8.65 -1.80
C ILE A 20 1.20 8.52 -3.32
N ASN A 21 1.58 7.34 -3.77
CA ASN A 21 1.72 7.03 -5.19
C ASN A 21 0.34 6.71 -5.79
N ASP A 22 -0.54 7.70 -5.75
CA ASP A 22 -1.87 7.57 -6.32
C ASP A 22 -1.77 7.74 -7.85
N PRO A 23 -2.15 6.72 -8.61
CA PRO A 23 -1.98 6.75 -10.06
C PRO A 23 -3.01 7.65 -10.76
N ASP A 24 -4.06 8.13 -10.06
CA ASP A 24 -5.04 9.10 -10.57
C ASP A 24 -4.58 10.56 -10.36
N GLY A 25 -3.39 10.75 -9.78
CA GLY A 25 -2.73 12.05 -9.66
C GLY A 25 -3.16 12.87 -8.44
N GLU A 26 -4.09 12.38 -7.63
CA GLU A 26 -4.39 12.96 -6.32
C GLU A 26 -3.25 12.66 -5.34
N ILE A 27 -2.30 13.59 -5.20
CA ILE A 27 -1.17 13.43 -4.28
C ILE A 27 -1.67 13.67 -2.84
N GLY A 28 -2.24 12.65 -2.24
CA GLY A 28 -2.48 12.61 -0.80
C GLY A 28 -1.15 12.71 -0.03
N PRO A 29 -1.15 13.29 1.18
CA PRO A 29 0.08 13.42 1.96
C PRO A 29 0.62 12.04 2.35
N ALA A 30 1.91 11.81 2.13
CA ALA A 30 2.60 10.64 2.66
C ALA A 30 2.55 10.63 4.21
N PRO A 31 2.67 9.44 4.84
CA PRO A 31 2.84 9.38 6.29
C PRO A 31 4.12 10.11 6.72
N ARG A 32 4.11 10.69 7.91
CA ARG A 32 5.30 11.33 8.49
C ARG A 32 6.46 10.35 8.63
N PHE A 33 6.14 9.11 9.01
CA PHE A 33 7.10 8.04 9.25
C PHE A 33 6.54 6.71 8.72
N PHE A 34 7.39 5.95 8.05
CA PHE A 34 7.14 4.56 7.67
C PHE A 34 8.26 3.70 8.24
N PHE A 35 7.88 2.64 8.94
CA PHE A 35 8.78 1.58 9.38
C PHE A 35 8.29 0.27 8.79
N GLY A 36 9.16 -0.42 8.06
CA GLY A 36 8.88 -1.75 7.54
C GLY A 36 10.00 -2.69 7.89
N HIS A 37 9.68 -3.96 8.16
CA HIS A 37 10.67 -4.97 8.50
C HIS A 37 10.43 -6.27 7.74
N THR A 38 11.51 -6.94 7.40
CA THR A 38 11.55 -8.31 6.85
C THR A 38 12.68 -9.09 7.51
N LYS A 39 12.76 -10.40 7.26
CA LYS A 39 13.91 -11.22 7.66
C LYS A 39 15.26 -10.72 7.11
N GLU A 40 15.25 -9.92 6.04
CA GLU A 40 16.45 -9.30 5.44
C GLU A 40 16.82 -7.95 6.11
N GLY A 41 15.99 -7.46 7.04
CA GLY A 41 16.19 -6.22 7.77
C GLY A 41 15.04 -5.22 7.65
N SER A 42 15.28 -4.03 8.23
CA SER A 42 14.32 -2.94 8.34
C SER A 42 14.56 -1.83 7.31
N ILE A 43 13.51 -1.07 7.01
CA ILE A 43 13.58 0.19 6.28
C ILE A 43 12.82 1.27 7.05
N CYS A 44 13.42 2.46 7.10
CA CYS A 44 12.74 3.66 7.57
C CYS A 44 12.61 4.65 6.42
N ARG A 45 11.47 5.31 6.34
CA ARG A 45 11.26 6.45 5.45
C ARG A 45 10.57 7.57 6.22
N PHE A 46 10.93 8.79 5.86
CA PHE A 46 10.46 10.00 6.50
C PHE A 46 9.90 10.92 5.44
N ARG A 47 8.85 11.66 5.78
CA ARG A 47 8.33 12.70 4.90
C ARG A 47 9.36 13.82 4.71
N TYR A 48 9.30 14.48 3.55
CA TYR A 48 10.26 15.50 3.15
C TYR A 48 10.31 16.71 4.09
N ASP A 49 9.22 16.99 4.79
CA ASP A 49 9.04 18.11 5.71
C ASP A 49 9.32 17.73 7.18
N LEU A 50 9.67 16.48 7.47
CA LEU A 50 9.93 16.05 8.85
C LEU A 50 11.33 16.53 9.30
N PRO A 51 11.42 17.37 10.35
CA PRO A 51 12.68 18.01 10.74
C PRO A 51 13.66 17.01 11.35
N GLU A 52 14.95 17.29 11.23
CA GLU A 52 16.02 16.34 11.63
C GLU A 52 16.02 16.04 13.14
N ASN A 53 15.59 16.98 13.98
CA ASN A 53 15.44 16.75 15.42
C ASN A 53 14.37 15.70 15.77
N VAL A 54 13.45 15.39 14.84
CA VAL A 54 12.47 14.29 14.96
C VAL A 54 12.98 13.04 14.25
N VAL A 55 13.62 13.20 13.10
CA VAL A 55 14.13 12.08 12.29
C VAL A 55 15.24 11.31 13.00
N THR A 56 16.18 12.00 13.66
CA THR A 56 17.32 11.37 14.33
C THR A 56 16.89 10.41 15.43
N PRO A 57 16.04 10.80 16.40
CA PRO A 57 15.52 9.86 17.40
C PRO A 57 14.77 8.66 16.80
N LEU A 58 13.98 8.88 15.73
CA LEU A 58 13.27 7.78 15.06
C LEU A 58 14.25 6.77 14.44
N LYS A 59 15.36 7.25 13.85
CA LYS A 59 16.42 6.37 13.32
C LYS A 59 17.09 5.57 14.42
N GLU A 60 17.35 6.18 15.57
CA GLU A 60 17.97 5.50 16.72
C GLU A 60 17.08 4.38 17.25
N VAL A 61 15.79 4.65 17.46
CA VAL A 61 14.82 3.62 17.89
C VAL A 61 14.73 2.50 16.85
N ALA A 62 14.69 2.84 15.56
CA ALA A 62 14.64 1.83 14.50
C ALA A 62 15.91 0.99 14.39
N ALA A 63 17.09 1.57 14.67
CA ALA A 63 18.36 0.86 14.67
C ALA A 63 18.50 -0.09 15.89
N ALA A 64 17.78 0.18 16.98
CA ALA A 64 17.74 -0.66 18.16
C ALA A 64 16.78 -1.86 18.02
N GLU A 65 15.96 -1.92 16.97
CA GLU A 65 15.11 -3.08 16.69
C GLU A 65 15.97 -4.31 16.37
N PRO A 66 15.56 -5.51 16.82
CA PRO A 66 16.31 -6.72 16.53
C PRO A 66 16.24 -7.04 15.03
N LEU A 67 17.30 -7.67 14.50
CA LEU A 67 17.35 -8.09 13.09
C LEU A 67 16.30 -9.14 12.73
N LEU A 68 15.92 -9.96 13.71
CA LEU A 68 14.87 -10.95 13.58
C LEU A 68 13.68 -10.52 14.43
N MET A 69 12.61 -10.10 13.77
CA MET A 69 11.34 -9.77 14.40
C MET A 69 10.27 -10.77 13.98
N ASP A 70 9.37 -11.04 14.91
CA ASP A 70 8.10 -11.71 14.58
C ASP A 70 7.24 -10.72 13.78
N SER A 71 7.00 -11.03 12.50
CA SER A 71 6.23 -10.17 11.60
C SER A 71 4.74 -10.05 11.97
N GLN A 72 4.25 -10.85 12.91
CA GLN A 72 2.89 -10.75 13.44
C GLN A 72 2.80 -9.80 14.65
N LYS A 73 3.92 -9.26 15.13
CA LYS A 73 3.97 -8.37 16.30
C LYS A 73 4.38 -6.96 15.91
N PHE A 74 3.96 -6.01 16.73
CA PHE A 74 4.45 -4.65 16.65
C PHE A 74 5.98 -4.59 16.92
N PRO A 75 6.69 -3.63 16.32
CA PRO A 75 8.06 -3.30 16.70
C PRO A 75 8.18 -3.00 18.20
N ARG A 76 9.32 -3.34 18.82
CA ARG A 76 9.52 -3.09 20.27
C ARG A 76 9.45 -1.61 20.59
N GLY A 77 10.01 -0.78 19.70
CA GLY A 77 10.00 0.67 19.75
C GLY A 77 8.69 1.30 19.29
N HIS A 78 7.61 0.54 19.08
CA HIS A 78 6.33 1.10 18.60
C HIS A 78 5.82 2.27 19.45
N SER A 79 5.86 2.15 20.78
CA SER A 79 5.50 3.25 21.69
C SER A 79 6.43 4.44 21.53
N GLN A 80 7.74 4.22 21.47
CA GLN A 80 8.73 5.29 21.31
C GLN A 80 8.55 6.05 19.98
N PHE A 81 8.28 5.35 18.88
CA PHE A 81 7.95 5.99 17.60
C PHE A 81 6.72 6.90 17.74
N LYS A 82 5.67 6.40 18.42
CA LYS A 82 4.44 7.15 18.66
C LYS A 82 4.71 8.39 19.50
N ASP A 83 5.46 8.26 20.58
CA ASP A 83 5.77 9.36 21.50
C ASP A 83 6.58 10.47 20.83
N ILE A 84 7.60 10.10 20.05
CA ILE A 84 8.41 11.06 19.27
C ILE A 84 7.53 11.81 18.26
N LEU A 85 6.70 11.10 17.52
CA LEU A 85 5.82 11.71 16.50
C LEU A 85 4.73 12.58 17.12
N GLN A 86 4.12 12.14 18.23
CA GLN A 86 3.06 12.85 18.94
C GLN A 86 3.59 14.15 19.57
N SER A 87 4.82 14.14 20.09
CA SER A 87 5.49 15.32 20.64
C SER A 87 5.77 16.39 19.57
N HIS A 88 5.97 15.96 18.32
CA HIS A 88 6.13 16.87 17.19
C HIS A 88 4.79 17.42 16.67
N ALA A 89 3.78 16.56 16.46
CA ALA A 89 2.42 16.95 16.12
C ALA A 89 1.44 15.77 16.31
N SER A 90 0.15 16.04 16.46
CA SER A 90 -0.89 15.02 16.66
C SER A 90 -0.84 13.92 15.60
N ILE A 91 -0.94 12.66 16.05
CA ILE A 91 -1.08 11.51 15.15
C ILE A 91 -2.56 11.33 14.83
N GLU A 92 -2.94 11.64 13.58
CA GLU A 92 -4.32 11.50 13.11
C GLU A 92 -4.65 10.06 12.72
N ARG A 93 -3.68 9.33 12.14
CA ARG A 93 -3.86 7.97 11.63
C ARG A 93 -2.60 7.15 11.83
N VAL A 94 -2.80 5.86 12.08
CA VAL A 94 -1.76 4.84 12.15
C VAL A 94 -2.24 3.64 11.34
N TRP A 95 -1.41 3.18 10.41
CA TRP A 95 -1.63 1.93 9.68
C TRP A 95 -0.57 0.94 10.10
N VAL A 96 -1.02 -0.23 10.57
CA VAL A 96 -0.15 -1.34 10.93
C VAL A 96 -0.74 -2.60 10.32
N GLY A 97 0.12 -3.42 9.73
CA GLY A 97 -0.26 -4.72 9.25
C GLY A 97 0.89 -5.40 8.53
N PRO A 98 0.76 -6.71 8.31
CA PRO A 98 1.66 -7.44 7.43
C PRO A 98 1.53 -6.92 5.99
N ALA A 99 2.62 -7.04 5.23
CA ALA A 99 2.62 -6.79 3.81
C ALA A 99 2.94 -8.10 3.08
N TYR A 100 1.98 -8.59 2.32
CA TYR A 100 2.13 -9.82 1.56
C TYR A 100 2.58 -9.51 0.13
N ARG A 101 3.40 -10.41 -0.42
CA ARG A 101 3.74 -10.44 -1.84
C ARG A 101 3.28 -11.79 -2.38
N PHE A 102 2.56 -11.76 -3.48
CA PHE A 102 2.24 -12.97 -4.21
C PHE A 102 3.52 -13.64 -4.75
N PRO A 103 3.56 -14.97 -4.86
CA PRO A 103 4.63 -15.64 -5.57
C PRO A 103 4.71 -15.16 -7.03
N ASP A 104 5.87 -15.33 -7.66
CA ASP A 104 6.09 -14.89 -9.05
C ASP A 104 5.18 -15.59 -10.07
N ARG A 105 4.58 -16.71 -9.67
CA ARG A 105 3.57 -17.41 -10.44
C ARG A 105 2.41 -17.78 -9.52
N ILE A 106 1.22 -17.44 -9.98
CA ILE A 106 -0.05 -17.84 -9.36
C ILE A 106 -0.79 -18.65 -10.43
N GLU A 107 -1.39 -19.76 -10.03
CA GLU A 107 -2.28 -20.50 -10.93
C GLU A 107 -3.55 -19.67 -11.18
N PRO A 108 -3.98 -19.47 -12.43
CA PRO A 108 -5.18 -18.70 -12.72
C PRO A 108 -6.40 -19.33 -12.04
N PRO A 109 -7.18 -18.56 -11.25
CA PRO A 109 -8.41 -19.09 -10.68
C PRO A 109 -9.43 -19.36 -11.80
N ALA A 110 -10.30 -20.36 -11.59
CA ALA A 110 -11.48 -20.51 -12.43
C ALA A 110 -12.41 -19.30 -12.27
N ASN A 111 -13.19 -18.98 -13.31
CA ASN A 111 -14.22 -17.92 -13.30
C ASN A 111 -13.69 -16.49 -13.08
N VAL A 112 -12.44 -16.22 -13.44
CA VAL A 112 -11.89 -14.86 -13.47
C VAL A 112 -11.96 -14.30 -14.88
N VAL A 113 -12.54 -13.11 -15.01
CA VAL A 113 -12.64 -12.37 -16.26
C VAL A 113 -11.77 -11.12 -16.16
N ARG A 114 -10.96 -10.85 -17.20
CA ARG A 114 -10.32 -9.56 -17.36
C ARG A 114 -11.34 -8.54 -17.83
N LEU A 115 -11.49 -7.47 -17.07
CA LEU A 115 -12.42 -6.40 -17.40
C LEU A 115 -11.81 -5.44 -18.42
N SER A 116 -12.65 -4.96 -19.33
CA SER A 116 -12.36 -3.94 -20.33
C SER A 116 -13.66 -3.22 -20.68
N CYS A 117 -13.58 -2.15 -21.47
CA CYS A 117 -14.77 -1.46 -21.95
C CYS A 117 -15.71 -2.37 -22.78
N GLU A 118 -15.20 -3.45 -23.38
CA GLU A 118 -16.00 -4.42 -24.15
C GLU A 118 -16.96 -5.24 -23.27
N ASN A 119 -16.61 -5.48 -22.01
CA ASN A 119 -17.39 -6.29 -21.08
C ASN A 119 -17.82 -5.53 -19.81
N ALA A 120 -17.78 -4.19 -19.85
CA ALA A 120 -18.20 -3.31 -18.75
C ALA A 120 -19.64 -3.56 -18.25
N GLY A 121 -20.47 -4.23 -19.07
CA GLY A 121 -21.80 -4.70 -18.67
C GLY A 121 -21.79 -5.60 -17.43
N LEU A 122 -20.70 -6.32 -17.16
CA LEU A 122 -20.53 -7.18 -15.98
C LEU A 122 -20.47 -6.39 -14.66
N LEU A 123 -20.18 -5.09 -14.73
CA LEU A 123 -20.08 -4.20 -13.58
C LEU A 123 -21.41 -3.53 -13.21
N ARG A 124 -22.47 -3.70 -14.02
CA ARG A 124 -23.75 -3.02 -13.80
C ARG A 124 -24.30 -3.29 -12.41
N GLY A 125 -24.82 -2.24 -11.77
CA GLY A 125 -25.25 -2.28 -10.39
C GLY A 125 -24.08 -2.15 -9.44
N ASN A 126 -23.57 -3.29 -8.96
CA ASN A 126 -22.66 -3.43 -7.82
C ASN A 126 -21.35 -2.63 -7.94
N PHE A 127 -20.78 -2.58 -9.15
CA PHE A 127 -19.47 -1.98 -9.39
C PHE A 127 -19.49 -0.94 -10.51
N ALA A 128 -20.66 -0.39 -10.83
CA ALA A 128 -20.83 0.52 -11.96
C ALA A 128 -19.95 1.78 -11.87
N LYS A 129 -19.60 2.18 -10.64
CA LYS A 129 -18.68 3.30 -10.37
C LYS A 129 -17.28 3.12 -10.97
N MET A 130 -16.83 1.88 -11.20
CA MET A 130 -15.49 1.56 -11.70
C MET A 130 -15.40 1.54 -13.23
N VAL A 131 -16.54 1.60 -13.94
CA VAL A 131 -16.57 1.59 -15.41
C VAL A 131 -15.69 2.67 -16.04
N PRO A 132 -15.68 3.93 -15.56
CA PRO A 132 -14.81 4.98 -16.12
C PRO A 132 -13.31 4.69 -15.97
N GLU A 133 -12.94 3.83 -15.01
CA GLU A 133 -11.53 3.53 -14.71
C GLU A 133 -10.96 2.42 -15.61
N LEU A 134 -11.80 1.67 -16.34
CA LEU A 134 -11.37 0.57 -17.21
C LEU A 134 -10.46 1.03 -18.36
N ASP A 135 -10.57 2.30 -18.78
CA ASP A 135 -9.71 2.91 -19.80
C ASP A 135 -8.33 3.35 -19.26
N SER A 136 -8.07 3.21 -17.95
CA SER A 136 -6.80 3.61 -17.32
C SER A 136 -5.58 2.78 -17.76
N GLY A 137 -5.79 1.70 -18.52
CA GLY A 137 -4.74 0.77 -18.95
C GLY A 137 -4.23 -0.15 -17.83
N ARG A 138 -4.82 -0.08 -16.63
CA ARG A 138 -4.49 -0.93 -15.49
C ARG A 138 -5.22 -2.28 -15.58
N PRO A 139 -4.69 -3.34 -14.97
CA PRO A 139 -5.40 -4.61 -14.91
C PRO A 139 -6.57 -4.53 -13.92
N TYR A 140 -7.77 -4.79 -14.43
CA TYR A 140 -8.97 -5.07 -13.65
C TYR A 140 -9.38 -6.53 -13.91
N LEU A 141 -9.60 -7.28 -12.85
CA LEU A 141 -10.02 -8.68 -12.90
C LEU A 141 -11.26 -8.84 -12.02
N ALA A 142 -12.23 -9.65 -12.45
CA ALA A 142 -13.42 -9.91 -11.67
C ALA A 142 -13.73 -11.40 -11.56
N VAL A 143 -14.23 -11.81 -10.40
CA VAL A 143 -14.94 -13.08 -10.23
C VAL A 143 -16.40 -12.85 -10.60
N ILE A 144 -16.94 -13.73 -11.44
CA ILE A 144 -18.30 -13.62 -11.96
C ILE A 144 -19.18 -14.73 -11.37
N GLU A 145 -20.32 -14.34 -10.81
CA GLU A 145 -21.42 -15.24 -10.41
C GLU A 145 -22.74 -14.71 -10.99
N ASP A 146 -23.60 -15.60 -11.49
CA ASP A 146 -24.89 -15.24 -12.10
C ASP A 146 -24.82 -14.10 -13.13
N SER A 147 -23.75 -14.10 -13.94
CA SER A 147 -23.45 -13.08 -14.97
C SER A 147 -23.18 -11.67 -14.42
N GLN A 148 -22.81 -11.53 -13.15
CA GLN A 148 -22.41 -10.26 -12.53
C GLN A 148 -21.09 -10.40 -11.77
N ALA A 149 -20.32 -9.30 -11.70
CA ALA A 149 -19.15 -9.26 -10.86
C ALA A 149 -19.53 -9.27 -9.37
N VAL A 150 -18.92 -10.16 -8.60
CA VAL A 150 -19.08 -10.27 -7.13
C VAL A 150 -17.83 -9.85 -6.35
N SER A 151 -16.68 -9.90 -7.02
CA SER A 151 -15.40 -9.40 -6.48
C SER A 151 -14.58 -8.84 -7.61
N ILE A 152 -13.91 -7.71 -7.36
CA ILE A 152 -13.05 -7.04 -8.32
C ILE A 152 -11.69 -6.81 -7.70
N TYR A 153 -10.67 -7.24 -8.43
CA TYR A 153 -9.29 -6.87 -8.20
C TYR A 153 -8.89 -5.74 -9.14
N GLN A 154 -8.09 -4.81 -8.62
CA GLN A 154 -7.40 -3.80 -9.41
C GLN A 154 -5.99 -3.52 -8.87
N SER A 155 -5.11 -3.03 -9.75
CA SER A 155 -3.87 -2.40 -9.33
C SER A 155 -4.12 -0.95 -8.90
N VAL A 156 -4.19 -0.70 -7.60
CA VAL A 156 -4.52 0.63 -7.03
C VAL A 156 -3.33 1.58 -6.98
N ARG A 157 -2.10 1.05 -6.97
CA ARG A 157 -0.87 1.83 -7.08
C ARG A 157 0.18 1.05 -7.85
N LEU A 158 0.98 1.75 -8.65
CA LEU A 158 1.90 1.12 -9.60
C LEU A 158 3.32 1.62 -9.39
N SER A 159 4.26 0.69 -9.30
CA SER A 159 5.69 0.95 -9.42
C SER A 159 6.29 0.01 -10.46
N TRP A 160 7.52 0.28 -10.87
CA TRP A 160 8.21 -0.59 -11.82
C TRP A 160 8.38 -2.03 -11.27
N ARG A 161 8.49 -2.21 -9.94
CA ARG A 161 8.77 -3.50 -9.32
C ARG A 161 7.54 -4.28 -8.86
N ALA A 162 6.48 -3.56 -8.50
CA ALA A 162 5.30 -4.15 -7.88
C ALA A 162 4.10 -3.22 -8.02
N HIS A 163 2.92 -3.83 -8.10
CA HIS A 163 1.66 -3.12 -7.96
C HIS A 163 1.06 -3.42 -6.59
N GLU A 164 0.41 -2.44 -5.98
CA GLU A 164 -0.45 -2.67 -4.84
C GLU A 164 -1.80 -3.21 -5.31
N ALA A 165 -2.23 -4.29 -4.70
CA ALA A 165 -3.52 -4.93 -4.94
C ALA A 165 -4.63 -4.21 -4.16
N GLY A 166 -5.67 -3.76 -4.85
CA GLY A 166 -6.96 -3.41 -4.26
C GLY A 166 -7.97 -4.50 -4.59
N VAL A 167 -8.85 -4.79 -3.63
CA VAL A 167 -9.97 -5.71 -3.81
C VAL A 167 -11.22 -5.12 -3.19
N ASP A 168 -12.31 -5.10 -3.96
CA ASP A 168 -13.65 -4.85 -3.45
C ASP A 168 -14.49 -6.11 -3.68
N THR A 169 -15.15 -6.60 -2.63
CA THR A 169 -15.99 -7.81 -2.67
C THR A 169 -17.34 -7.48 -2.06
N LEU A 170 -18.41 -8.00 -2.66
CA LEU A 170 -19.75 -7.86 -2.10
C LEU A 170 -19.88 -8.59 -0.77
N GLU A 171 -20.71 -8.05 0.13
CA GLU A 171 -21.08 -8.74 1.35
C GLU A 171 -21.88 -10.00 1.01
N ALA A 172 -21.66 -11.07 1.80
CA ALA A 172 -22.31 -12.36 1.64
C ALA A 172 -23.69 -12.40 2.29
#